data_AF-A0A7R9DBX9-F1
#
_entry.id   AF-A0A7R9DBX9-F1
#
_cell.length_a   1.000
_cell.length_b   1.000
_cell.length_c   1.000
_cell.angle_alpha   90.00
_cell.angle_beta   90.00
_cell.angle_gamma   90.00
#
_symmetry.space_group_name_H-M   'P 1'
#
loop_
_entity.id
_entity.type
_entity.pdbx_description
1 polymer ?
#
loop_
_entity_poly.entity_id
_entity_poly.type
_entity_poly.pdbx_seq_one_letter_code
_entity_poly.pdbx_strand_id
1 'polypeptide(L)'
;GIASYLHDPSFLVKFSMNMIMRKLNSQPFVHLTVNDYFWNNTDPLITLGRDLLPFMVPDENLGILNMIYKNFTDEVTVHIGPQNAERYFTMDRFHGRDRFGFWDQFGCDTVKGATEGISYHQNIKKNDTLLYFRKTICRVATVYYVGKTLMAPRHWSPHHTHYTDTRHMNPRLADPLQDRLVENQELRTPGCR
;
A
#
# COMPACT_ATOMS: atom_id res chain seq x y z
N GLY A 1 10.73 6.06 -9.57
CA GLY A 1 11.15 5.94 -10.99
C GLY A 1 12.63 5.58 -11.09
N ILE A 2 13.17 5.43 -12.31
CA ILE A 2 14.56 5.00 -12.58
C ILE A 2 15.60 5.86 -11.82
N ALA A 3 15.37 7.16 -11.70
CA ALA A 3 16.23 8.06 -10.91
C ALA A 3 16.29 7.69 -9.42
N SER A 4 15.20 7.17 -8.85
CA SER A 4 15.17 6.70 -7.46
C SER A 4 15.86 5.33 -7.30
N TYR A 5 15.79 4.47 -8.32
CA TYR A 5 16.51 3.20 -8.33
C TYR A 5 18.02 3.44 -8.47
N LEU A 6 18.41 4.39 -9.30
CA LEU A 6 19.78 4.86 -9.48
C LEU A 6 20.10 6.01 -8.50
N HIS A 7 19.92 5.78 -7.20
CA HIS A 7 20.25 6.78 -6.18
C HIS A 7 21.77 6.97 -6.01
N ASP A 8 22.57 5.92 -6.19
CA ASP A 8 24.04 6.01 -6.19
C ASP A 8 24.70 5.40 -7.45
N PRO A 9 24.59 6.06 -8.62
CA PRO A 9 25.17 5.57 -9.86
C PRO A 9 26.65 5.97 -10.00
N SER A 10 27.39 5.14 -10.73
CA SER A 10 28.75 5.46 -11.16
C SER A 10 28.77 6.72 -12.05
N PHE A 11 29.93 7.37 -12.14
CA PHE A 11 30.09 8.61 -12.91
C PHE A 11 29.61 8.47 -14.36
N LEU A 12 29.93 7.34 -15.01
CA LEU A 12 29.54 7.09 -16.41
C LEU A 12 28.01 6.99 -16.57
N VAL A 13 27.31 6.35 -15.64
CA VAL A 13 25.85 6.25 -15.65
C VAL A 13 25.20 7.61 -15.40
N LYS A 14 25.75 8.41 -14.48
CA LYS A 14 25.31 9.80 -14.26
C LYS A 14 25.45 10.64 -15.53
N PHE A 15 26.60 10.55 -16.20
CA PHE A 15 26.87 11.29 -17.43
C PHE A 15 25.93 10.88 -18.57
N SER A 16 25.75 9.58 -18.81
CA SER A 16 24.85 9.08 -19.85
C SER A 16 23.40 9.47 -19.58
N MET A 17 22.93 9.36 -18.34
CA MET A 17 21.58 9.76 -17.95
C MET A 17 21.35 11.25 -18.20
N ASN A 18 22.30 12.12 -17.82
CA ASN A 18 22.22 13.56 -18.07
C ASN A 18 22.17 13.89 -19.57
N MET A 19 22.93 13.16 -20.40
CA MET A 19 22.90 13.35 -21.85
C MET A 19 21.52 12.97 -22.44
N ILE A 20 20.97 11.83 -22.02
CA ILE A 20 19.66 11.34 -22.49
C ILE A 20 18.55 12.30 -22.06
N MET A 21 18.51 12.71 -20.79
CA MET A 21 17.52 13.67 -20.28
C MET A 21 17.54 14.98 -21.07
N ARG A 22 18.74 15.52 -21.38
CA ARG A 22 18.89 16.72 -22.21
C ARG A 22 18.42 16.51 -23.65
N LYS A 23 18.72 15.35 -24.25
CA LYS A 23 18.33 15.04 -25.63
C LYS A 23 16.81 14.88 -25.79
N LEU A 24 16.15 14.31 -24.78
CA LEU A 24 14.70 14.09 -24.76
C LEU A 24 13.91 15.28 -24.21
N ASN A 25 14.59 16.34 -23.75
CA ASN A 25 13.98 17.49 -23.07
C ASN A 25 13.04 17.10 -21.91
N SER A 26 13.35 16.01 -21.21
CA SER A 26 12.57 15.55 -20.06
C SER A 26 12.92 16.42 -18.85
N GLN A 27 11.89 16.98 -18.22
CA GLN A 27 12.01 17.93 -17.12
C GLN A 27 11.66 17.26 -15.79
N PRO A 28 12.38 17.57 -14.69
CA PRO A 28 12.07 17.01 -13.37
C PRO A 28 10.73 17.52 -12.81
N PHE A 29 10.30 18.72 -13.23
CA PHE A 29 9.03 19.32 -12.87
C PHE A 29 8.26 19.66 -14.13
N VAL A 30 7.00 19.23 -14.19
CA VAL A 30 6.11 19.42 -15.34
C VAL A 30 4.78 19.98 -14.88
N HIS A 31 4.14 20.77 -15.73
CA HIS A 31 2.76 21.21 -15.53
C HIS A 31 1.82 20.22 -16.22
N LEU A 32 0.95 19.56 -15.45
CA LEU A 32 0.01 18.56 -15.93
C LEU A 32 -1.40 18.90 -15.42
N THR A 33 -2.42 18.46 -16.16
CA THR A 33 -3.78 18.49 -15.65
C THR A 33 -3.97 17.43 -14.56
N VAL A 34 -4.99 17.61 -13.71
CA VAL A 34 -5.34 16.61 -12.70
C VAL A 34 -5.65 15.25 -13.35
N ASN A 35 -6.30 15.26 -14.51
CA ASN A 35 -6.62 14.04 -15.24
C ASN A 35 -5.35 13.30 -15.72
N ASP A 36 -4.41 14.02 -16.32
CA ASP A 36 -3.18 13.41 -16.84
C ASP A 36 -2.31 12.86 -15.71
N TYR A 37 -2.23 13.59 -14.59
CA TYR A 37 -1.51 13.13 -13.40
C TYR A 37 -2.00 11.77 -12.88
N PHE A 38 -3.32 11.56 -12.87
CA PHE A 38 -3.90 10.31 -12.39
C PHE A 38 -3.99 9.21 -13.45
N TRP A 39 -4.26 9.54 -14.71
CA TRP A 39 -4.63 8.54 -15.72
C TRP A 39 -3.70 8.46 -16.93
N ASN A 40 -3.02 9.54 -17.31
CA ASN A 40 -2.29 9.59 -18.57
C ASN A 40 -0.99 10.40 -18.45
N ASN A 41 -0.03 9.86 -17.70
CA ASN A 41 1.26 10.49 -17.46
C ASN A 41 2.37 9.73 -18.21
N THR A 42 2.63 10.13 -19.46
CA THR A 42 3.63 9.52 -20.35
C THR A 42 4.78 10.50 -20.60
N ASP A 43 6.01 9.99 -20.74
CA ASP A 43 7.21 10.79 -21.04
C ASP A 43 8.11 10.00 -22.02
N PRO A 44 8.74 10.65 -23.02
CA PRO A 44 9.66 9.99 -23.96
C PRO A 44 10.76 9.16 -23.30
N LEU A 45 11.22 9.55 -22.11
CA LEU A 45 12.20 8.81 -21.31
C LEU A 45 11.66 7.46 -20.82
N ILE A 46 10.38 7.40 -20.46
CA ILE A 46 9.71 6.17 -20.04
C ILE A 46 9.51 5.24 -21.23
N THR A 47 9.08 5.79 -22.37
CA THR A 47 8.98 5.06 -23.63
C THR A 47 10.33 4.45 -24.02
N LEU A 48 11.40 5.24 -23.97
CA LEU A 48 12.75 4.76 -24.25
C LEU A 48 13.21 3.69 -23.24
N GLY A 49 12.89 3.89 -21.95
CA GLY A 49 13.19 2.92 -20.90
C GLY A 49 12.52 1.58 -21.13
N ARG A 50 11.25 1.57 -21.57
CA ARG A 50 10.52 0.36 -21.95
C ARG A 50 11.17 -0.34 -23.14
N ASP A 51 11.53 0.40 -24.18
CA ASP A 51 12.10 -0.19 -25.40
C ASP A 51 13.49 -0.80 -25.16
N LEU A 52 14.30 -0.17 -24.31
CA LEU A 52 15.66 -0.64 -24.01
C LEU A 52 15.72 -1.67 -22.90
N LEU A 53 14.89 -1.52 -21.86
CA LEU A 53 14.94 -2.27 -20.61
C LEU A 53 13.52 -2.67 -20.16
N PRO A 54 12.79 -3.47 -20.97
CA PRO A 54 11.39 -3.81 -20.70
C PRO A 54 11.19 -4.56 -19.37
N PHE A 55 12.23 -5.21 -18.86
CA PHE A 55 12.20 -5.89 -17.56
C PHE A 55 12.23 -4.92 -16.37
N MET A 56 12.79 -3.71 -16.52
CA MET A 56 12.79 -2.68 -15.48
C MET A 56 11.63 -1.70 -15.63
N VAL A 57 11.25 -1.39 -16.86
CA VAL A 57 10.23 -0.37 -17.17
C VAL A 57 9.19 -1.01 -18.11
N PRO A 58 8.29 -1.85 -17.58
CA PRO A 58 7.31 -2.56 -18.39
C PRO A 58 6.16 -1.65 -18.89
N ASP A 59 6.11 -0.41 -18.40
CA ASP A 59 4.97 0.49 -18.53
C ASP A 59 5.32 1.80 -19.20
N GLU A 60 4.42 2.28 -20.06
CA GLU A 60 4.56 3.55 -20.80
C GLU A 60 3.87 4.73 -20.09
N ASN A 61 2.85 4.42 -19.29
CA ASN A 61 1.97 5.37 -18.65
C ASN A 61 2.06 5.22 -17.13
N LEU A 62 2.61 6.23 -16.49
CA LEU A 62 2.84 6.29 -15.05
C LEU A 62 1.75 7.06 -14.30
N GLY A 63 0.55 7.23 -14.88
CA GLY A 63 -0.60 7.79 -14.19
C GLY A 63 -0.87 7.00 -12.90
N ILE A 64 -1.04 7.68 -11.77
CA ILE A 64 -1.11 7.03 -10.45
C ILE A 64 -2.26 6.01 -10.38
N LEU A 65 -3.46 6.41 -10.79
CA LEU A 65 -4.62 5.53 -10.79
C LEU A 65 -4.53 4.49 -11.91
N ASN A 66 -3.95 4.86 -13.07
CA ASN A 66 -3.67 3.90 -14.13
C ASN A 66 -2.80 2.74 -13.60
N MET A 67 -1.73 3.03 -12.85
CA MET A 67 -0.87 2.00 -12.26
C MET A 67 -1.56 1.18 -11.16
N ILE A 68 -2.37 1.82 -10.31
CA ILE A 68 -3.12 1.12 -9.25
C ILE A 68 -4.15 0.15 -9.85
N TYR A 69 -4.84 0.55 -10.92
CA TYR A 69 -5.93 -0.23 -11.52
C TYR A 69 -5.52 -1.06 -12.73
N LYS A 70 -4.27 -1.00 -13.19
CA LYS A 70 -3.78 -1.77 -14.36
C LYS A 70 -4.01 -3.27 -14.20
N ASN A 71 -3.84 -3.80 -12.98
CA ASN A 71 -4.16 -5.19 -12.66
C ASN A 71 -5.03 -5.25 -11.40
N PHE A 72 -6.35 -5.42 -11.60
CA PHE A 72 -7.36 -5.39 -10.55
C PHE A 72 -7.80 -6.78 -10.07
N THR A 73 -7.23 -7.86 -10.62
CA THR A 73 -7.61 -9.23 -10.27
C THR A 73 -6.53 -9.87 -9.44
N ASP A 74 -6.84 -10.14 -8.18
CA ASP A 74 -5.94 -10.82 -7.24
C ASP A 74 -6.58 -12.13 -6.75
N GLU A 75 -5.76 -13.16 -6.59
CA GLU A 75 -6.21 -14.44 -6.02
C GLU A 75 -5.90 -14.43 -4.52
N VAL A 76 -6.94 -14.39 -3.70
CA VAL A 76 -6.79 -14.34 -2.24
C VAL A 76 -7.54 -15.50 -1.60
N THR A 77 -6.82 -16.32 -0.85
CA THR A 77 -7.40 -17.37 -0.02
C THR A 77 -7.63 -16.81 1.37
N VAL A 78 -8.88 -16.83 1.84
CA VAL A 78 -9.28 -16.29 3.15
C VAL A 78 -9.95 -17.35 4.03
N HIS A 79 -9.85 -17.16 5.34
CA HIS A 79 -10.55 -18.00 6.31
C HIS A 79 -12.02 -17.61 6.43
N ILE A 80 -12.92 -18.56 6.17
CA ILE A 80 -14.38 -18.39 6.28
C ILE A 80 -15.03 -19.53 7.08
N GLY A 81 -16.28 -19.33 7.48
CA GLY A 81 -17.09 -20.33 8.19
C GLY A 81 -17.00 -20.23 9.72
N PRO A 82 -17.94 -20.87 10.45
CA PRO A 82 -18.06 -20.77 11.91
C PRO A 82 -16.84 -21.30 12.67
N GLN A 83 -16.16 -22.32 12.13
CA GLN A 83 -14.92 -22.86 12.68
C GLN A 83 -13.75 -21.87 12.67
N ASN A 84 -13.86 -20.78 11.91
CA ASN A 84 -12.84 -19.75 11.77
C ASN A 84 -13.29 -18.41 12.35
N ALA A 85 -14.24 -18.39 13.30
CA ALA A 85 -14.84 -17.17 13.82
C ALA A 85 -13.81 -16.12 14.30
N GLU A 86 -12.75 -16.53 15.00
CA GLU A 86 -11.71 -15.63 15.53
C GLU A 86 -10.72 -15.12 14.47
N ARG A 87 -10.64 -15.79 13.32
CA ARG A 87 -9.76 -15.42 12.19
C ARG A 87 -10.54 -15.15 10.93
N TYR A 88 -11.82 -14.83 11.06
CA TYR A 88 -12.72 -14.67 9.93
C TYR A 88 -12.21 -13.58 9.01
N PHE A 89 -12.22 -13.88 7.71
CA PHE A 89 -11.77 -13.04 6.61
C PHE A 89 -10.29 -12.63 6.63
N THR A 90 -9.48 -13.27 7.49
CA THR A 90 -8.03 -13.14 7.41
C THR A 90 -7.47 -13.97 6.25
N MET A 91 -6.43 -13.46 5.60
CA MET A 91 -5.76 -14.07 4.47
C MET A 91 -4.87 -15.22 4.94
N ASP A 92 -4.93 -16.34 4.22
CA ASP A 92 -3.98 -17.46 4.32
C ASP A 92 -2.94 -17.40 3.19
N ARG A 93 -3.41 -17.08 1.96
CA ARG A 93 -2.56 -17.01 0.76
C ARG A 93 -2.93 -15.86 -0.14
N PHE A 94 -1.92 -15.28 -0.77
CA PHE A 94 -2.00 -14.28 -1.82
C PHE A 94 -1.26 -14.82 -3.06
N HIS A 95 -1.98 -14.98 -4.18
CA HIS A 95 -1.51 -15.68 -5.37
C HIS A 95 -0.90 -17.06 -5.07
N GLY A 96 -1.59 -17.84 -4.23
CA GLY A 96 -1.16 -19.18 -3.84
C GLY A 96 0.02 -19.25 -2.87
N ARG A 97 0.58 -18.12 -2.41
CA ARG A 97 1.73 -18.05 -1.50
C ARG A 97 1.35 -17.42 -0.17
N ASP A 98 2.03 -17.78 0.91
CA ASP A 98 1.84 -17.16 2.23
C ASP A 98 2.74 -15.93 2.48
N ARG A 99 3.46 -15.52 1.44
CA ARG A 99 4.36 -14.36 1.41
C ARG A 99 4.24 -13.59 0.09
N PHE A 100 4.49 -12.28 0.12
CA PHE A 100 4.43 -11.44 -1.07
C PHE A 100 5.64 -11.65 -2.00
N GLY A 101 6.83 -11.85 -1.43
CA GLY A 101 8.10 -11.93 -2.15
C GLY A 101 8.79 -10.58 -2.34
N PHE A 102 8.39 -9.54 -1.59
CA PHE A 102 9.01 -8.21 -1.64
C PHE A 102 10.11 -8.04 -0.59
N TRP A 103 9.98 -8.73 0.54
CA TRP A 103 10.89 -8.59 1.68
C TRP A 103 11.62 -9.90 1.96
N ASP A 104 12.89 -9.81 2.35
CA ASP A 104 13.70 -10.99 2.68
C ASP A 104 13.21 -11.68 3.96
N GLN A 105 12.83 -10.87 4.96
CA GLN A 105 12.38 -11.36 6.26
C GLN A 105 10.93 -11.81 6.20
N PHE A 106 10.67 -13.06 6.61
CA PHE A 106 9.32 -13.64 6.60
C PHE A 106 8.29 -12.79 7.39
N GLY A 107 8.68 -12.24 8.54
CA GLY A 107 7.78 -11.40 9.35
C GLY A 107 7.30 -10.13 8.64
N CYS A 108 8.10 -9.61 7.70
CA CYS A 108 7.79 -8.43 6.90
C CYS A 108 7.04 -8.78 5.61
N ASP A 109 7.25 -10.00 5.11
CA ASP A 109 6.77 -10.47 3.83
C ASP A 109 5.48 -11.30 3.91
N THR A 110 5.05 -11.69 5.11
CA THR A 110 3.89 -12.55 5.27
C THR A 110 2.57 -11.80 5.07
N VAL A 111 1.62 -12.47 4.40
CA VAL A 111 0.23 -11.99 4.26
C VAL A 111 -0.69 -12.57 5.33
N LYS A 112 -0.21 -13.57 6.08
CA LYS A 112 -1.04 -14.35 6.99
C LYS A 112 -1.63 -13.50 8.10
N GLY A 113 -2.92 -13.70 8.36
CA GLY A 113 -3.64 -12.99 9.42
C GLY A 113 -4.09 -11.57 9.04
N ALA A 114 -3.60 -11.02 7.94
CA ALA A 114 -4.04 -9.71 7.44
C ALA A 114 -5.43 -9.78 6.80
N THR A 115 -6.13 -8.65 6.77
CA THR A 115 -7.40 -8.47 6.06
C THR A 115 -7.27 -7.30 5.09
N GLU A 116 -8.16 -7.20 4.10
CA GLU A 116 -8.24 -6.00 3.22
C GLU A 116 -8.81 -4.77 3.93
N GLY A 117 -9.16 -4.88 5.22
CA GLY A 117 -9.80 -3.83 6.01
C GLY A 117 -11.25 -3.53 5.61
N ILE A 118 -11.91 -4.45 4.91
CA ILE A 118 -13.36 -4.39 4.65
C ILE A 118 -14.11 -5.06 5.80
N SER A 119 -13.62 -6.23 6.21
CA SER A 119 -14.23 -7.07 7.25
C SER A 119 -13.14 -7.66 8.15
N TYR A 120 -13.50 -7.86 9.41
CA TYR A 120 -12.67 -8.47 10.44
C TYR A 120 -13.47 -9.58 11.15
N HIS A 121 -12.81 -10.30 12.05
CA HIS A 121 -13.51 -11.22 12.93
C HIS A 121 -14.55 -10.51 13.80
N GLN A 122 -15.60 -11.25 14.17
CA GLN A 122 -16.64 -10.73 15.04
C GLN A 122 -16.12 -10.55 16.48
N ASN A 123 -16.82 -9.73 17.27
CA ASN A 123 -16.51 -9.49 18.67
C ASN A 123 -15.09 -8.97 18.93
N ILE A 124 -14.62 -8.03 18.09
CA ILE A 124 -13.32 -7.36 18.26
C ILE A 124 -13.23 -6.73 19.64
N LYS A 125 -12.17 -7.08 20.36
CA LYS A 125 -11.82 -6.58 21.69
C LYS A 125 -10.83 -5.43 21.58
N LYS A 126 -10.76 -4.62 22.64
CA LYS A 126 -9.82 -3.48 22.70
C LYS A 126 -8.35 -3.88 22.70
N ASN A 127 -8.04 -5.11 23.11
CA ASN A 127 -6.69 -5.66 23.13
C ASN A 127 -6.33 -6.43 21.86
N ASP A 128 -7.25 -6.55 20.90
CA ASP A 128 -6.95 -7.21 19.64
C ASP A 128 -6.01 -6.34 18.79
N THR A 129 -5.04 -6.99 18.15
CA THR A 129 -4.18 -6.37 17.15
C THR A 129 -4.68 -6.80 15.79
N LEU A 130 -5.18 -5.84 15.01
CA LEU A 130 -5.71 -6.12 13.69
C LEU A 130 -4.61 -5.92 12.65
N LEU A 131 -4.53 -6.82 11.68
CA LEU A 131 -3.60 -6.74 10.56
C LEU A 131 -4.35 -6.28 9.31
N TYR A 132 -3.77 -5.30 8.61
CA TYR A 132 -4.33 -4.64 7.45
C TYR A 132 -3.36 -4.74 6.28
N PHE A 133 -3.87 -5.14 5.12
CA PHE A 133 -3.11 -5.18 3.88
C PHE A 133 -3.85 -4.44 2.78
N ARG A 134 -3.09 -3.62 2.03
CA ARG A 134 -3.48 -3.14 0.70
C ARG A 134 -2.33 -3.37 -0.24
N LYS A 135 -2.67 -3.83 -1.45
CA LYS A 135 -1.74 -4.01 -2.56
C LYS A 135 -0.86 -2.78 -2.82
N THR A 136 -1.40 -1.57 -2.66
CA THR A 136 -0.66 -0.31 -2.88
C THR A 136 0.38 0.02 -1.82
N ILE A 137 0.29 -0.56 -0.62
CA ILE A 137 1.22 -0.32 0.50
C ILE A 137 2.38 -1.33 0.47
N CYS A 138 2.21 -2.47 -0.22
CA CYS A 138 3.22 -3.53 -0.39
C CYS A 138 3.77 -4.12 0.94
N ARG A 139 3.04 -3.95 2.04
CA ARG A 139 3.33 -4.55 3.36
C ARG A 139 2.06 -4.66 4.20
N VAL A 140 2.08 -5.54 5.20
CA VAL A 140 1.04 -5.58 6.23
C VAL A 140 1.29 -4.47 7.25
N ALA A 141 0.25 -3.71 7.56
CA ALA A 141 0.23 -2.70 8.61
C ALA A 141 -0.59 -3.21 9.81
N THR A 142 -0.23 -2.74 11.00
CA THR A 142 -0.96 -3.04 12.23
C THR A 142 -1.94 -1.92 12.56
N VAL A 143 -3.12 -2.29 13.04
CA VAL A 143 -4.17 -1.37 13.48
C VAL A 143 -4.49 -1.69 14.94
N TYR A 144 -4.50 -0.65 15.77
CA TYR A 144 -4.73 -0.73 17.21
C TYR A 144 -5.97 0.04 17.62
N TYR A 145 -6.58 -0.37 18.72
CA TYR A 145 -7.66 0.38 19.35
C TYR A 145 -7.14 1.69 19.95
N VAL A 146 -7.74 2.81 19.54
CA VAL A 146 -7.41 4.16 20.05
C VAL A 146 -8.49 4.69 21.00
N GLY A 147 -9.76 4.51 20.67
CA GLY A 147 -10.84 5.11 21.44
C GLY A 147 -12.23 4.67 20.98
N LYS A 148 -13.27 5.12 21.69
CA LYS A 148 -14.67 4.92 21.27
C LYS A 148 -15.17 6.19 20.59
N THR A 149 -15.73 6.04 19.40
CA THR A 149 -16.45 7.11 18.69
C THR A 149 -17.87 6.65 18.42
N LEU A 150 -18.85 7.50 18.72
CA LEU A 150 -20.24 7.24 18.35
C LEU A 150 -20.41 7.65 16.89
N MET A 151 -20.68 6.69 16.01
CA MET A 151 -21.11 7.00 14.65
C MET A 151 -22.56 7.47 14.69
N ALA A 152 -22.85 8.65 14.13
CA ALA A 152 -24.23 9.09 13.94
C ALA A 152 -24.97 8.02 13.10
N PRO A 153 -26.18 7.61 13.50
CA PRO A 153 -26.92 6.61 12.76
C PRO A 153 -27.16 7.12 11.34
N ARG A 154 -26.61 6.45 10.33
CA ARG A 154 -27.08 6.62 8.96
C ARG A 154 -28.51 6.10 8.95
N HIS A 155 -29.45 6.93 8.51
CA HIS A 155 -30.91 6.74 8.56
C HIS A 155 -31.45 5.52 7.78
N TRP A 156 -30.62 4.51 7.47
CA TRP A 156 -31.03 3.32 6.74
C TRP A 156 -30.24 2.07 7.17
N SER A 157 -30.49 1.58 8.38
CA SER A 157 -30.46 0.14 8.76
C SER A 157 -30.71 -0.03 10.26
N PRO A 158 -31.64 -0.89 10.70
CA PRO A 158 -32.01 -1.03 12.12
C PRO A 158 -31.09 -2.00 12.90
N HIS A 159 -29.83 -2.20 12.48
CA HIS A 159 -28.89 -3.05 13.20
C HIS A 159 -27.71 -2.24 13.74
N HIS A 160 -27.62 -2.17 15.07
CA HIS A 160 -26.48 -1.59 15.79
C HIS A 160 -25.24 -2.46 15.57
N THR A 161 -24.45 -2.14 14.55
CA THR A 161 -23.12 -2.73 14.39
C THR A 161 -22.10 -1.78 14.99
N HIS A 162 -21.34 -2.25 16.00
CA HIS A 162 -20.12 -1.57 16.44
C HIS A 162 -19.08 -1.66 15.31
N TYR A 163 -19.06 -0.66 14.43
CA TYR A 163 -18.04 -0.55 13.39
C TYR A 163 -16.81 0.13 14.00
N THR A 164 -15.65 -0.51 13.95
CA THR A 164 -14.36 0.14 14.21
C THR A 164 -14.15 1.16 13.10
N ASP A 165 -14.06 2.44 13.45
CA ASP A 165 -13.90 3.51 12.47
C ASP A 165 -12.54 3.42 11.78
N THR A 166 -12.53 2.98 10.52
CA THR A 166 -11.33 3.04 9.66
C THR A 166 -11.04 4.45 9.15
N ARG A 167 -11.90 5.45 9.42
CA ARG A 167 -11.65 6.86 9.06
C ARG A 167 -10.57 7.54 9.91
N HIS A 168 -10.04 6.85 10.93
CA HIS A 168 -8.83 7.24 11.63
C HIS A 168 -7.55 6.63 11.01
N MET A 169 -7.53 6.43 9.70
CA MET A 169 -6.28 6.36 8.91
C MET A 169 -5.79 7.77 8.53
N ASN A 170 -6.01 8.77 9.39
CA ASN A 170 -5.46 10.11 9.23
C ASN A 170 -4.47 10.37 10.36
N PRO A 171 -3.14 10.40 10.09
CA PRO A 171 -2.13 10.67 11.10
C PRO A 171 -2.15 12.12 11.62
N ARG A 172 -3.07 12.99 11.17
CA ARG A 172 -3.16 14.39 11.62
C ARG A 172 -4.29 14.69 12.61
N LEU A 173 -5.09 13.69 12.99
CA LEU A 173 -6.18 13.85 13.98
C LEU A 173 -5.99 12.94 15.21
N ALA A 174 -4.82 12.32 15.35
CA ALA A 174 -4.44 11.63 16.56
C ALA A 174 -4.05 12.66 17.62
N ASP A 175 -4.51 12.43 18.85
CA ASP A 175 -4.03 13.11 20.05
C ASP A 175 -2.48 13.08 20.04
N PRO A 176 -1.75 14.18 20.37
CA PRO A 176 -0.29 14.18 20.42
C PRO A 176 0.33 13.08 21.29
N LEU A 177 -0.42 12.52 22.25
CA LEU A 177 -0.01 11.34 23.01
C LEU A 177 -0.14 10.04 22.21
N GLN A 178 -1.13 9.97 21.33
CA GLN A 178 -1.38 8.83 20.45
C GLN A 178 -0.40 8.77 19.27
N ASP A 179 0.01 9.92 18.73
CA ASP A 179 1.09 9.98 17.72
C ASP A 179 2.41 9.43 18.27
N ARG A 180 2.74 9.74 19.53
CA ARG A 180 3.91 9.14 20.20
C ARG A 180 3.75 7.64 20.41
N LEU A 181 2.54 7.13 20.62
CA LEU A 181 2.30 5.69 20.78
C LEU A 181 2.39 4.96 19.44
N VAL A 182 1.85 5.55 18.36
CA VAL A 182 1.95 5.02 16.98
C VAL A 182 3.40 5.04 16.51
N GLU A 183 4.13 6.14 16.72
CA GLU A 183 5.55 6.25 16.42
C GLU A 183 6.39 5.24 17.22
N ASN A 184 6.11 5.06 18.51
CA ASN A 184 6.75 4.02 19.33
C ASN A 184 6.35 2.57 18.97
N GLN A 185 5.23 2.36 18.26
CA GLN A 185 4.78 1.05 17.79
C GLN A 185 5.30 0.72 16.38
N GLU A 186 5.41 1.69 15.47
CA GLU A 186 6.17 1.54 14.22
C GLU A 186 7.67 1.32 14.50
N LEU A 187 8.21 1.93 15.57
CA LEU A 187 9.57 1.64 16.07
C LEU A 187 9.74 0.22 16.64
N ARG A 188 8.66 -0.54 16.87
CA ARG A 188 8.70 -1.93 17.37
C ARG A 188 8.55 -2.99 16.28
N THR A 189 8.18 -2.64 15.05
CA THR A 189 8.37 -3.58 13.93
C THR A 189 9.88 -3.65 13.66
N PRO A 190 10.54 -4.82 13.84
CA PRO A 190 11.95 -4.94 13.50
C PRO A 190 12.14 -4.51 12.06
N GLY A 191 13.13 -3.64 11.81
CA GLY A 191 13.29 -2.94 10.55
C GLY A 191 13.21 -3.87 9.35
N CYS A 192 12.05 -3.85 8.69
CA CYS A 192 11.83 -4.43 7.38
C CYS A 192 12.62 -3.57 6.40
N ARG A 193 13.86 -3.98 6.13
CA ARG A 193 14.78 -3.29 5.23
C ARG A 193 14.65 -3.82 3.82
#